data_AF-A0A7C5JJS1-F1
#
_entry.id   AF-A0A7C5JJS1-F1
#
_cell.length_a   1.000
_cell.length_b   1.000
_cell.length_c   1.000
_cell.angle_alpha   90.00
_cell.angle_beta   90.00
_cell.angle_gamma   90.00
#
_symmetry.space_group_name_H-M   'P 1'
#
loop_
_entity.id
_entity.type
_entity.pdbx_description
1 polymer ?
#
loop_
_entity_poly.entity_id
_entity_poly.type
_entity_poly.pdbx_seq_one_letter_code
_entity_poly.pdbx_strand_id
1 'polypeptide(L)'
;MEIKAKIENIKKILVNDEKFYQIPDYQRPYSWDKDNLADLIDDLTNSYLNNKEENYFCGSLVLVNDDNNSRFDIIDGQQRTTTFTILACVFRDLYFDDLENRAKDYITNSIQDKYDENKRKLKFLTDVKYQNNFEQTVLKKIDFEKIKSVEKDIKDNKYLQNAYYLRNFLVEKIDENSMDINQFIIWFYEKVVLTVITCPSQDTAIQIFNVLNDRGMPLSSIDILKSSLMLELQDNKEDRNTFKTVWTDINSELKFNDFDIESMLTTYLYYKIATNPKSRLDKELSIVFKKEKQDSLEIINEISNFSKAYIQLLTMNDKHIFCLRYLKHKIYWNSILTTAIFIKYKDIEKLKELLVGYYYQNWISGATVARIKQTSFNILKAVKLNKSIEEIKIEMKLNLDKYSTTKTCNDEITGSWVYGRKW
;
A
#
# COMPACT_ATOMS: atom_id res chain seq x y z
N MET A 1 21.13 19.81 9.59
CA MET A 1 20.68 19.26 10.89
C MET A 1 21.27 17.86 11.06
N GLU A 2 21.49 17.43 12.30
CA GLU A 2 21.94 16.05 12.61
C GLU A 2 20.75 15.17 13.01
N ILE A 3 20.90 13.84 12.88
CA ILE A 3 19.90 12.88 13.36
C ILE A 3 19.85 12.93 14.88
N LYS A 4 18.65 13.12 15.46
CA LYS A 4 18.44 13.12 16.92
C LYS A 4 17.52 11.97 17.31
N ALA A 5 17.98 11.08 18.18
CA ALA A 5 17.18 9.98 18.72
C ALA A 5 17.02 10.12 20.25
N LYS A 6 15.80 9.97 20.74
CA LYS A 6 15.48 10.05 22.18
C LYS A 6 14.27 9.19 22.53
N ILE A 7 14.24 8.66 23.75
CA ILE A 7 13.06 7.97 24.28
C ILE A 7 12.10 9.03 24.84
N GLU A 8 10.86 9.04 24.36
CA GLU A 8 9.81 9.95 24.82
C GLU A 8 8.53 9.18 25.12
N ASN A 9 7.79 9.60 26.15
CA ASN A 9 6.47 9.06 26.44
C ASN A 9 5.37 9.74 25.62
N ILE A 10 4.18 9.13 25.58
CA ILE A 10 3.04 9.66 24.83
C ILE A 10 2.69 11.09 25.24
N LYS A 11 2.84 11.46 26.52
CA LYS A 11 2.70 12.85 26.99
C LYS A 11 3.63 13.80 26.24
N LYS A 12 4.93 13.50 26.14
CA LYS A 12 5.89 14.34 25.40
C LYS A 12 5.66 14.35 23.89
N ILE A 13 5.01 13.31 23.35
CA ILE A 13 4.72 13.17 21.92
C ILE A 13 3.44 13.92 21.58
N LEU A 14 2.30 13.52 22.15
CA LEU A 14 0.98 14.03 21.77
C LEU A 14 0.49 15.20 22.62
N VAL A 15 0.82 15.30 23.91
CA VAL A 15 0.27 16.35 24.81
C VAL A 15 1.06 17.66 24.70
N ASN A 16 2.32 17.63 24.25
CA ASN A 16 3.15 18.82 24.13
C ASN A 16 2.60 19.79 23.06
N ASP A 17 2.34 21.05 23.45
CA ASP A 17 1.78 22.11 22.59
C ASP A 17 2.77 22.67 21.56
N GLU A 18 4.05 22.26 21.57
CA GLU A 18 5.03 22.62 20.55
C GLU A 18 5.12 21.58 19.43
N LYS A 19 4.51 20.41 19.62
CA LYS A 19 4.59 19.31 18.65
C LYS A 19 3.25 19.06 18.00
N PHE A 20 3.23 19.23 16.69
CA PHE A 20 2.11 18.88 15.84
C PHE A 20 2.61 17.97 14.72
N TYR A 21 1.75 17.06 14.29
CA TYR A 21 2.13 16.03 13.34
C TYR A 21 1.25 16.07 12.11
N GLN A 22 1.79 15.57 11.01
CA GLN A 22 1.02 15.26 9.83
C GLN A 22 1.50 13.94 9.21
N ILE A 23 0.57 13.22 8.61
CA ILE A 23 0.86 12.06 7.78
C ILE A 23 0.96 12.57 6.34
N PRO A 24 2.16 12.56 5.74
CA PRO A 24 2.37 13.08 4.40
C PRO A 24 1.56 12.34 3.34
N ASP A 25 1.30 12.98 2.20
CA ASP A 25 0.44 12.44 1.14
C ASP A 25 1.05 11.27 0.34
N TYR A 26 2.36 11.10 0.43
CA TYR A 26 3.09 9.96 -0.10
C TYR A 26 3.06 8.73 0.83
N GLN A 27 2.59 8.85 2.07
CA GLN A 27 2.41 7.71 2.97
C GLN A 27 1.17 6.90 2.61
N ARG A 28 1.20 5.60 2.93
CA ARG A 28 0.03 4.72 2.77
C ARG A 28 -1.07 5.10 3.78
N PRO A 29 -2.37 4.91 3.46
CA PRO A 29 -3.46 5.12 4.40
C PRO A 29 -3.36 4.26 5.67
N TYR A 30 -4.14 4.62 6.69
CA TYR A 30 -4.26 3.82 7.91
C TYR A 30 -4.80 2.41 7.59
N SER A 31 -4.10 1.38 8.06
CA SER A 31 -4.27 -0.01 7.63
C SER A 31 -4.34 -1.02 8.77
N TRP A 32 -4.07 -0.64 10.03
CA TRP A 32 -4.27 -1.55 11.16
C TRP A 32 -5.71 -2.05 11.25
N ASP A 33 -5.88 -3.32 11.59
CA ASP A 33 -7.17 -3.99 11.70
C ASP A 33 -7.43 -4.46 13.14
N LYS A 34 -8.54 -5.18 13.33
CA LYS A 34 -8.99 -5.66 14.63
C LYS A 34 -7.90 -6.43 15.39
N ASP A 35 -7.13 -7.27 14.71
CA ASP A 35 -6.14 -8.13 15.34
C ASP A 35 -4.96 -7.27 15.86
N ASN A 36 -4.48 -6.30 15.06
CA ASN A 36 -3.45 -5.37 15.53
C ASN A 36 -3.88 -4.55 16.76
N LEU A 37 -5.17 -4.21 16.85
CA LEU A 37 -5.71 -3.46 17.99
C LEU A 37 -5.85 -4.33 19.22
N ALA A 38 -6.27 -5.59 19.05
CA ALA A 38 -6.36 -6.56 20.14
C ALA A 38 -4.99 -6.76 20.77
N ASP A 39 -3.97 -7.04 19.95
CA ASP A 39 -2.58 -7.19 20.40
C ASP A 39 -2.11 -5.95 21.18
N LEU A 40 -2.35 -4.75 20.64
CA LEU A 40 -1.96 -3.50 21.31
C LEU A 40 -2.65 -3.35 22.68
N ILE A 41 -3.96 -3.55 22.76
CA ILE A 41 -4.71 -3.37 24.01
C ILE A 41 -4.31 -4.45 25.02
N ASP A 42 -4.13 -5.69 24.60
CA ASP A 42 -3.61 -6.77 25.44
C ASP A 42 -2.24 -6.40 26.01
N ASP A 43 -1.30 -5.95 25.18
CA ASP A 43 0.03 -5.56 25.64
C ASP A 43 -0.02 -4.38 26.63
N LEU A 44 -0.79 -3.34 26.33
CA LEU A 44 -0.92 -2.16 27.19
C LEU A 44 -1.53 -2.51 28.54
N THR A 45 -2.60 -3.30 28.55
CA THR A 45 -3.29 -3.72 29.78
C THR A 45 -2.44 -4.68 30.59
N ASN A 46 -1.78 -5.66 29.97
CA ASN A 46 -0.85 -6.56 30.63
C ASN A 46 0.33 -5.82 31.25
N SER A 47 0.89 -4.84 30.54
CA SER A 47 2.00 -4.04 31.07
C SER A 47 1.54 -3.15 32.22
N TYR A 48 0.34 -2.59 32.18
CA TYR A 48 -0.23 -1.82 33.28
C TYR A 48 -0.45 -2.70 34.52
N LEU A 49 -1.09 -3.86 34.36
CA LEU A 49 -1.45 -4.73 35.49
C LEU A 49 -0.22 -5.32 36.17
N ASN A 50 0.78 -5.76 35.38
CA ASN A 50 1.92 -6.49 35.91
C ASN A 50 3.14 -5.60 36.20
N ASN A 51 3.35 -4.52 35.42
CA ASN A 51 4.59 -3.75 35.41
C ASN A 51 4.37 -2.22 35.39
N LYS A 52 3.35 -1.70 36.11
CA LYS A 52 2.96 -0.27 36.06
C LYS A 52 4.08 0.75 36.32
N GLU A 53 5.11 0.38 37.07
CA GLU A 53 6.21 1.29 37.39
C GLU A 53 7.26 1.37 36.28
N GLU A 54 7.32 0.37 35.40
CA GLU A 54 8.25 0.29 34.28
C GLU A 54 7.70 1.00 33.04
N ASN A 55 8.61 1.37 32.14
CA ASN A 55 8.22 1.95 30.86
C ASN A 55 7.84 0.83 29.87
N TYR A 56 6.66 0.92 29.27
CA TYR A 56 6.27 0.04 28.17
C TYR A 56 6.81 0.58 26.85
N PHE A 57 7.71 -0.16 26.21
CA PHE A 57 8.31 0.25 24.94
C PHE A 57 7.42 -0.11 23.75
N CYS A 58 6.89 0.91 23.07
CA CYS A 58 5.95 0.74 21.95
C CYS A 58 6.57 1.15 20.60
N GLY A 59 7.84 0.80 20.38
CA GLY A 59 8.54 0.93 19.09
C GLY A 59 9.12 2.33 18.81
N SER A 60 9.32 2.66 17.52
CA SER A 60 9.94 3.90 17.04
C SER A 60 8.96 4.89 16.41
N LEU A 61 9.28 6.18 16.41
CA LEU A 61 8.57 7.22 15.67
C LEU A 61 9.61 8.03 14.88
N VAL A 62 9.60 7.92 13.56
CA VAL A 62 10.56 8.64 12.70
C VAL A 62 9.89 9.88 12.13
N LEU A 63 10.51 11.03 12.35
CA LEU A 63 9.96 12.36 12.06
C LEU A 63 10.90 13.16 11.18
N VAL A 64 10.33 14.03 10.35
CA VAL A 64 11.03 15.11 9.63
C VAL A 64 10.35 16.42 9.97
N ASN A 65 11.10 17.48 10.21
CA ASN A 65 10.50 18.80 10.42
C ASN A 65 10.01 19.37 9.08
N ASP A 66 8.74 19.74 9.01
CA ASP A 66 8.19 20.53 7.91
C ASP A 66 8.23 22.01 8.34
N ASP A 67 9.32 22.68 7.97
CA ASP A 67 9.58 24.07 8.30
C ASP A 67 8.49 25.02 7.78
N ASN A 68 7.73 24.62 6.75
CA ASN A 68 6.68 25.45 6.17
C ASN A 68 5.39 25.45 7.01
N ASN A 69 5.07 24.33 7.67
CA ASN A 69 3.78 24.17 8.37
C ASN A 69 3.92 24.10 9.90
N SER A 70 5.14 24.24 10.44
CA SER A 70 5.43 24.07 11.88
C SER A 70 4.89 22.73 12.42
N ARG A 71 5.06 21.67 11.62
CA ARG A 71 4.60 20.31 11.91
C ARG A 71 5.73 19.31 11.64
N PHE A 72 5.63 18.13 12.23
CA PHE A 72 6.48 17.00 11.91
C PHE A 72 5.77 16.04 10.97
N ASP A 73 6.41 15.75 9.85
CA ASP A 73 6.05 14.66 8.95
C ASP A 73 6.38 13.32 9.61
N ILE A 74 5.36 12.48 9.78
CA ILE A 74 5.55 11.12 10.28
C ILE A 74 5.95 10.21 9.11
N ILE A 75 7.20 9.74 9.12
CA ILE A 75 7.74 8.83 8.11
C ILE A 75 7.59 7.37 8.55
N ASP A 76 7.75 7.09 9.85
CA ASP A 76 7.52 5.78 10.48
C ASP A 76 6.64 5.93 11.72
N GLY A 77 5.89 4.88 12.09
CA GLY A 77 5.05 4.89 13.28
C GLY A 77 3.67 5.51 13.07
N GLN A 78 3.31 5.83 11.82
CA GLN A 78 2.02 6.45 11.48
C GLN A 78 0.80 5.65 11.96
N GLN A 79 0.85 4.31 11.91
CA GLN A 79 -0.25 3.45 12.33
C GLN A 79 -0.46 3.51 13.85
N ARG A 80 0.64 3.49 14.63
CA ARG A 80 0.63 3.62 16.09
C ARG A 80 0.14 5.00 16.52
N THR A 81 0.72 6.08 15.97
CA THR A 81 0.34 7.46 16.32
C THR A 81 -1.13 7.75 15.99
N THR A 82 -1.61 7.24 14.85
CA THR A 82 -3.05 7.32 14.48
C THR A 82 -3.91 6.58 15.51
N THR A 83 -3.52 5.35 15.87
CA THR A 83 -4.25 4.53 16.84
C THR A 83 -4.27 5.15 18.24
N PHE A 84 -3.17 5.73 18.71
CA PHE A 84 -3.13 6.48 19.97
C PHE A 84 -4.05 7.71 19.95
N THR A 85 -4.14 8.39 18.81
CA THR A 85 -5.07 9.52 18.63
C THR A 85 -6.53 9.04 18.67
N ILE A 86 -6.84 7.91 18.03
CA ILE A 86 -8.17 7.28 18.11
C ILE A 86 -8.46 6.89 19.56
N LEU A 87 -7.52 6.24 20.25
CA LEU A 87 -7.67 5.79 21.62
C LEU A 87 -7.93 6.97 22.58
N ALA A 88 -7.26 8.10 22.39
CA ALA A 88 -7.56 9.34 23.13
C ALA A 88 -9.01 9.81 22.91
N CYS A 89 -9.52 9.73 21.68
CA CYS A 89 -10.93 10.05 21.38
C CYS A 89 -11.89 9.03 22.03
N VAL A 90 -11.53 7.75 22.07
CA VAL A 90 -12.31 6.72 22.77
C VAL A 90 -12.34 6.98 24.28
N PHE A 91 -11.21 7.34 24.91
CA PHE A 91 -11.19 7.74 26.32
C PHE A 91 -12.08 8.95 26.57
N ARG A 92 -12.01 9.96 25.70
CA ARG A 92 -12.88 11.15 25.76
C ARG A 92 -14.36 10.76 25.70
N ASP A 93 -14.75 9.94 24.74
CA ASP A 93 -16.16 9.70 24.48
C ASP A 93 -16.80 8.68 25.43
N LEU A 94 -16.00 7.89 26.16
CA LEU A 94 -16.49 6.91 27.13
C LEU A 94 -16.42 7.40 28.58
N TYR A 95 -15.35 8.09 28.97
CA TYR A 95 -15.02 8.27 30.38
C TYR A 95 -14.83 9.72 30.81
N PHE A 96 -14.82 10.68 29.88
CA PHE A 96 -14.32 12.04 30.16
C PHE A 96 -14.95 12.69 31.38
N ASP A 97 -16.27 12.58 31.59
CA ASP A 97 -16.94 13.24 32.71
C ASP A 97 -16.46 12.72 34.07
N ASP A 98 -16.14 11.44 34.17
CA ASP A 98 -15.72 10.73 35.39
C ASP A 98 -14.22 10.85 35.70
N LEU A 99 -13.42 11.44 34.80
CA LEU A 99 -11.98 11.55 34.96
C LEU A 99 -11.55 12.74 35.82
N GLU A 100 -10.37 12.62 36.43
CA GLU A 100 -9.70 13.73 37.09
C GLU A 100 -9.15 14.73 36.07
N ASN A 101 -8.96 15.99 36.49
CA ASN A 101 -8.48 17.07 35.60
C ASN A 101 -7.19 16.73 34.87
N ARG A 102 -6.26 16.01 35.51
CA ARG A 102 -4.99 15.63 34.88
C ARG A 102 -5.18 14.71 33.67
N ALA A 103 -6.08 13.73 33.76
CA ALA A 103 -6.39 12.83 32.66
C ALA A 103 -7.18 13.56 31.55
N LYS A 104 -8.14 14.42 31.94
CA LYS A 104 -8.88 15.31 31.01
C LYS A 104 -7.94 16.18 30.19
N ASP A 105 -6.93 16.79 30.83
CA ASP A 105 -5.92 17.62 30.17
C ASP A 105 -5.07 16.82 29.18
N TYR A 106 -4.64 15.61 29.55
CA TYR A 106 -3.85 14.75 28.64
C TYR A 106 -4.66 14.34 27.41
N ILE A 107 -5.91 13.95 27.59
CA ILE A 107 -6.80 13.60 26.48
C ILE A 107 -6.99 14.80 25.55
N THR A 108 -7.44 15.93 26.09
CA THR A 108 -7.78 17.12 25.29
C THR A 108 -6.59 17.61 24.47
N ASN A 109 -5.44 17.80 25.13
CA ASN A 109 -4.23 18.33 24.48
C ASN A 109 -3.57 17.31 23.54
N SER A 110 -3.90 16.02 23.63
CA SER A 110 -3.41 14.99 22.69
C SER A 110 -4.20 14.93 21.38
N ILE A 111 -5.41 15.49 21.35
CA ILE A 111 -6.30 15.51 20.19
C ILE A 111 -6.12 16.84 19.42
N GLN A 112 -5.99 17.96 20.13
CA GLN A 112 -5.90 19.30 19.56
C GLN A 112 -5.07 20.26 20.43
N ASP A 113 -4.76 21.45 19.89
CA ASP A 113 -4.13 22.54 20.63
C ASP A 113 -5.04 23.04 21.76
N LYS A 114 -4.43 23.40 22.89
CA LYS A 114 -5.14 23.89 24.08
C LYS A 114 -5.88 25.21 23.85
N TYR A 115 -5.37 26.07 22.97
CA TYR A 115 -5.88 27.43 22.76
C TYR A 115 -6.53 27.61 21.37
N ASP A 116 -6.31 26.67 20.45
CA ASP A 116 -6.93 26.68 19.11
C ASP A 116 -7.61 25.34 18.80
N GLU A 117 -8.93 25.30 18.98
CA GLU A 117 -9.75 24.14 18.67
C GLU A 117 -9.75 23.75 17.18
N ASN A 118 -9.22 24.56 16.26
CA ASN A 118 -9.08 24.17 14.85
C ASN A 118 -7.70 23.56 14.56
N LYS A 119 -6.76 23.65 15.50
CA LYS A 119 -5.39 23.15 15.35
C LYS A 119 -5.28 21.73 15.91
N ARG A 120 -5.68 20.77 15.08
CA ARG A 120 -5.58 19.32 15.39
C ARG A 120 -4.13 18.86 15.60
N LYS A 121 -3.92 17.96 16.57
CA LYS A 121 -2.60 17.40 16.88
C LYS A 121 -2.03 16.58 15.71
N LEU A 122 -2.89 15.79 15.06
CA LEU A 122 -2.55 14.98 13.89
C LEU A 122 -3.42 15.38 12.69
N LYS A 123 -2.79 15.55 11.51
CA LYS A 123 -3.46 15.77 10.23
C LYS A 123 -3.10 14.69 9.21
N PHE A 124 -4.02 14.37 8.31
CA PHE A 124 -3.82 13.42 7.22
C PHE A 124 -3.77 14.18 5.90
N LEU A 125 -2.58 14.24 5.28
CA LEU A 125 -2.43 14.80 3.94
C LEU A 125 -2.64 13.74 2.85
N THR A 126 -2.69 12.45 3.22
CA THR A 126 -2.91 11.29 2.34
C THR A 126 -4.13 11.44 1.44
N ASP A 127 -5.28 11.80 1.99
CA ASP A 127 -6.53 11.98 1.23
C ASP A 127 -7.48 12.92 1.99
N VAL A 128 -8.09 13.87 1.28
CA VAL A 128 -9.08 14.79 1.84
C VAL A 128 -10.29 14.02 2.38
N LYS A 129 -10.68 12.92 1.73
CA LYS A 129 -11.75 12.04 2.19
C LYS A 129 -11.40 11.37 3.51
N TYR A 130 -10.17 10.88 3.67
CA TYR A 130 -9.74 10.28 4.95
C TYR A 130 -9.70 11.31 6.07
N GLN A 131 -9.14 12.50 5.81
CA GLN A 131 -9.15 13.60 6.79
C GLN A 131 -10.58 13.97 7.18
N ASN A 132 -11.48 14.16 6.21
CA ASN A 132 -12.87 14.53 6.50
C ASN A 132 -13.61 13.43 7.26
N ASN A 133 -13.46 12.16 6.86
CA ASN A 133 -14.06 11.04 7.57
C ASN A 133 -13.57 10.99 9.01
N PHE A 134 -12.26 11.08 9.23
CA PHE A 134 -11.68 11.10 10.58
C PHE A 134 -12.18 12.27 11.43
N GLU A 135 -12.22 13.48 10.84
CA GLU A 135 -12.70 14.69 11.49
C GLU A 135 -14.16 14.54 11.95
N GLN A 136 -15.06 14.12 11.05
CA GLN A 136 -16.49 14.07 11.33
C GLN A 136 -16.88 12.91 12.25
N THR A 137 -16.15 11.77 12.19
CA THR A 137 -16.59 10.53 12.85
C THR A 137 -15.79 10.17 14.10
N VAL A 138 -14.57 10.69 14.27
CA VAL A 138 -13.70 10.39 15.41
C VAL A 138 -13.35 11.65 16.19
N LEU A 139 -12.81 12.67 15.52
CA LEU A 139 -12.31 13.86 16.23
C LEU A 139 -13.40 14.71 16.87
N LYS A 140 -14.56 14.90 16.22
CA LYS A 140 -15.66 15.69 16.82
C LYS A 140 -16.30 14.97 18.00
N LYS A 141 -16.85 13.79 17.75
CA LYS A 141 -17.44 12.89 18.74
C LYS A 141 -17.75 11.56 18.06
N ILE A 142 -17.43 10.44 18.71
CA ILE A 142 -17.81 9.11 18.27
C ILE A 142 -19.21 8.80 18.81
N ASP A 143 -20.14 8.46 17.91
CA ASP A 143 -21.50 8.07 18.24
C ASP A 143 -21.63 6.54 18.21
N PHE A 144 -21.20 5.89 19.30
CA PHE A 144 -21.19 4.43 19.38
C PHE A 144 -22.59 3.80 19.33
N GLU A 145 -23.63 4.52 19.77
CA GLU A 145 -25.01 4.02 19.81
C GLU A 145 -25.60 3.83 18.40
N LYS A 146 -25.14 4.62 17.42
CA LYS A 146 -25.57 4.49 16.02
C LYS A 146 -24.95 3.29 15.30
N ILE A 147 -23.90 2.67 15.85
CA ILE A 147 -23.17 1.58 15.20
C ILE A 147 -23.76 0.25 15.67
N LYS A 148 -24.52 -0.42 14.79
CA LYS A 148 -25.14 -1.72 15.08
C LYS A 148 -24.38 -2.88 14.45
N SER A 149 -23.76 -2.66 13.29
CA SER A 149 -22.91 -3.64 12.61
C SER A 149 -21.76 -2.93 11.90
N VAL A 150 -20.55 -3.40 12.17
CA VAL A 150 -19.33 -2.86 11.56
C VAL A 150 -19.35 -3.03 10.04
N GLU A 151 -19.78 -4.20 9.55
CA GLU A 151 -19.79 -4.54 8.14
C GLU A 151 -20.86 -3.79 7.33
N LYS A 152 -21.93 -3.31 7.99
CA LYS A 152 -23.04 -2.60 7.34
C LYS A 152 -22.93 -1.08 7.48
N ASP A 153 -22.67 -0.60 8.68
CA ASP A 153 -22.80 0.83 9.01
C ASP A 153 -21.52 1.62 8.69
N ILE A 154 -20.36 0.97 8.77
CA ILE A 154 -19.05 1.67 8.73
C ILE A 154 -17.99 0.94 7.90
N LYS A 155 -18.39 0.09 6.94
CA LYS A 155 -17.52 -0.76 6.11
C LYS A 155 -16.33 -0.06 5.45
N ASP A 156 -16.51 1.19 5.03
CA ASP A 156 -15.48 1.96 4.32
C ASP A 156 -14.77 3.01 5.21
N ASN A 157 -15.09 3.08 6.51
CA ASN A 157 -14.48 4.01 7.45
C ASN A 157 -13.62 3.28 8.49
N LYS A 158 -12.39 2.95 8.09
CA LYS A 158 -11.45 2.19 8.93
C LYS A 158 -11.12 2.86 10.27
N TYR A 159 -11.12 4.19 10.33
CA TYR A 159 -10.90 4.92 11.58
C TYR A 159 -12.03 4.69 12.59
N LEU A 160 -13.28 4.76 12.13
CA LEU A 160 -14.45 4.54 12.99
C LEU A 160 -14.60 3.05 13.37
N GLN A 161 -14.27 2.12 12.46
CA GLN A 161 -14.21 0.69 12.78
C GLN A 161 -13.24 0.43 13.93
N ASN A 162 -12.04 1.01 13.83
CA ASN A 162 -11.01 0.81 14.83
C ASN A 162 -11.35 1.50 16.14
N ALA A 163 -12.02 2.66 16.12
CA ALA A 163 -12.57 3.27 17.33
C ALA A 163 -13.59 2.35 18.03
N TYR A 164 -14.48 1.71 17.25
CA TYR A 164 -15.45 0.75 17.76
C TYR A 164 -14.78 -0.48 18.38
N TYR A 165 -13.80 -1.08 17.70
CA TYR A 165 -13.05 -2.22 18.24
C TYR A 165 -12.27 -1.84 19.51
N LEU A 166 -11.57 -0.71 19.50
CA LEU A 166 -10.86 -0.20 20.68
C LEU A 166 -11.79 0.01 21.86
N ARG A 167 -13.00 0.59 21.66
CA ARG A 167 -14.02 0.69 22.71
C ARG A 167 -14.31 -0.68 23.31
N ASN A 168 -14.62 -1.67 22.49
CA ASN A 168 -15.05 -2.98 22.98
C ASN A 168 -13.93 -3.68 23.76
N PHE A 169 -12.70 -3.71 23.21
CA PHE A 169 -11.56 -4.28 23.90
C PHE A 169 -11.24 -3.56 25.21
N LEU A 170 -11.32 -2.23 25.21
CA LEU A 170 -11.02 -1.45 26.39
C LEU A 170 -12.05 -1.67 27.51
N VAL A 171 -13.35 -1.64 27.19
CA VAL A 171 -14.44 -1.90 28.15
C VAL A 171 -14.30 -3.31 28.72
N GLU A 172 -14.12 -4.31 27.86
CA GLU A 172 -13.92 -5.71 28.25
C GLU A 172 -12.75 -5.84 29.25
N LYS A 173 -11.57 -5.29 28.93
CA LYS A 173 -10.40 -5.38 29.82
C LYS A 173 -10.56 -4.64 31.13
N ILE A 174 -11.23 -3.48 31.13
CA ILE A 174 -11.46 -2.70 32.35
C ILE A 174 -12.40 -3.46 33.28
N ASP A 175 -13.50 -4.00 32.75
CA ASP A 175 -14.50 -4.73 33.53
C ASP A 175 -13.91 -6.04 34.07
N GLU A 176 -13.24 -6.83 33.23
CA GLU A 176 -12.62 -8.10 33.62
C GLU A 176 -11.57 -7.96 34.73
N ASN A 177 -10.79 -6.88 34.68
CA ASN A 177 -9.67 -6.67 35.61
C ASN A 177 -9.98 -5.64 36.70
N SER A 178 -11.20 -5.09 36.73
CA SER A 178 -11.60 -4.00 37.64
C SER A 178 -10.60 -2.84 37.66
N MET A 179 -10.15 -2.42 36.47
CA MET A 179 -9.09 -1.40 36.33
C MET A 179 -9.62 0.00 36.66
N ASP A 180 -8.81 0.79 37.38
CA ASP A 180 -9.05 2.23 37.51
C ASP A 180 -8.67 2.92 36.20
N ILE A 181 -9.70 3.35 35.45
CA ILE A 181 -9.54 4.01 34.15
C ILE A 181 -8.72 5.31 34.24
N ASN A 182 -8.86 6.09 35.31
CA ASN A 182 -8.12 7.33 35.47
C ASN A 182 -6.63 7.06 35.66
N GLN A 183 -6.29 6.06 36.47
CA GLN A 183 -4.90 5.62 36.65
C GLN A 183 -4.32 4.99 35.38
N PHE A 184 -5.11 4.19 34.65
CA PHE A 184 -4.68 3.62 33.38
C PHE A 184 -4.37 4.69 32.33
N ILE A 185 -5.21 5.72 32.22
CA ILE A 185 -4.98 6.84 31.28
C ILE A 185 -3.71 7.61 31.65
N ILE A 186 -3.53 7.95 32.93
CA ILE A 186 -2.30 8.63 33.39
C ILE A 186 -1.08 7.76 33.08
N TRP A 187 -1.14 6.46 33.39
CA TRP A 187 -0.08 5.51 33.06
C TRP A 187 0.21 5.46 31.56
N PHE A 188 -0.81 5.36 30.71
CA PHE A 188 -0.68 5.33 29.26
C PHE A 188 0.11 6.55 28.75
N TYR A 189 -0.23 7.75 29.22
CA TYR A 189 0.47 8.96 28.79
C TYR A 189 1.91 9.06 29.34
N GLU A 190 2.19 8.53 30.53
CA GLU A 190 3.47 8.76 31.22
C GLU A 190 4.49 7.62 31.10
N LYS A 191 4.04 6.38 30.93
CA LYS A 191 4.87 5.17 30.95
C LYS A 191 4.97 4.46 29.60
N VAL A 192 4.05 4.69 28.67
CA VAL A 192 4.21 4.19 27.29
C VAL A 192 5.20 5.08 26.56
N VAL A 193 6.31 4.49 26.09
CA VAL A 193 7.44 5.21 25.48
C VAL A 193 7.75 4.73 24.06
N LEU A 194 8.23 5.66 23.24
CA LEU A 194 8.72 5.38 21.89
C LEU A 194 10.12 5.99 21.71
N THR A 195 10.95 5.35 20.87
CA THR A 195 12.17 5.98 20.37
C THR A 195 11.80 6.97 19.26
N VAL A 196 11.84 8.26 19.56
CA VAL A 196 11.59 9.35 18.62
C VAL A 196 12.88 9.72 17.91
N ILE A 197 12.90 9.56 16.59
CA ILE A 197 14.04 9.85 15.72
C ILE A 197 13.66 11.03 14.81
N THR A 198 14.25 12.19 15.05
CA THR A 198 14.08 13.37 14.19
C THR A 198 15.21 13.42 13.18
N CYS A 199 14.84 13.39 11.90
CA CYS A 199 15.75 13.37 10.77
C CYS A 199 15.87 14.76 10.14
N PRO A 200 17.04 15.09 9.56
CA PRO A 200 17.24 16.38 8.89
C PRO A 200 16.55 16.50 7.53
N SER A 201 16.21 15.37 6.90
CA SER A 201 15.55 15.31 5.61
C SER A 201 14.72 14.04 5.47
N GLN A 202 13.79 14.06 4.52
CA GLN A 202 12.95 12.92 4.18
C GLN A 202 13.77 11.73 3.67
N ASP A 203 14.81 11.96 2.86
CA ASP A 203 15.67 10.88 2.36
C ASP A 203 16.37 10.12 3.50
N THR A 204 16.92 10.84 4.47
CA THR A 204 17.54 10.22 5.65
C THR A 204 16.50 9.46 6.48
N ALA A 205 15.29 10.00 6.61
CA ALA A 205 14.21 9.33 7.32
C ALA A 205 13.76 8.03 6.62
N ILE A 206 13.68 8.02 5.29
CA ILE A 206 13.37 6.82 4.50
C ILE A 206 14.47 5.77 4.64
N GLN A 207 15.75 6.18 4.64
CA GLN A 207 16.86 5.26 4.89
C GLN A 207 16.78 4.62 6.28
N ILE A 208 16.57 5.43 7.32
CA ILE A 208 16.39 4.94 8.70
C ILE A 208 15.17 4.02 8.78
N PHE A 209 14.05 4.40 8.18
CA PHE A 209 12.84 3.58 8.11
C PHE A 209 13.14 2.20 7.52
N ASN A 210 13.86 2.14 6.40
CA ASN A 210 14.18 0.87 5.74
C ASN A 210 15.07 -0.02 6.62
N VAL A 211 16.04 0.57 7.33
CA VAL A 211 16.91 -0.17 8.27
C VAL A 211 16.14 -0.67 9.50
N LEU A 212 15.21 0.13 10.03
CA LEU A 212 14.38 -0.26 11.18
C LEU A 212 13.34 -1.33 10.83
N ASN A 213 12.79 -1.28 9.62
CA ASN A 213 11.75 -2.19 9.14
C ASN A 213 12.27 -3.44 8.41
N ASP A 214 13.59 -3.66 8.33
CA ASP A 214 14.17 -4.91 7.80
C ASP A 214 13.72 -6.19 8.57
N ARG A 215 12.94 -6.03 9.66
CA ARG A 215 12.26 -7.10 10.41
C ARG A 215 10.75 -6.90 10.64
N GLY A 216 10.14 -5.84 10.08
CA GLY A 216 8.71 -5.47 10.23
C GLY A 216 7.97 -5.42 8.88
N MET A 217 6.72 -4.95 8.83
CA MET A 217 6.00 -4.76 7.56
C MET A 217 6.72 -3.71 6.68
N PRO A 218 7.40 -4.09 5.59
CA PRO A 218 8.10 -3.11 4.76
C PRO A 218 7.10 -2.20 4.04
N LEU A 219 7.54 -0.98 3.68
CA LEU A 219 6.81 -0.18 2.69
C LEU A 219 6.68 -1.00 1.40
N SER A 220 5.49 -0.96 0.80
CA SER A 220 5.31 -1.57 -0.52
C SER A 220 6.26 -0.90 -1.50
N SER A 221 6.80 -1.66 -2.45
CA SER A 221 7.56 -1.11 -3.58
C SER A 221 6.79 0.03 -4.26
N ILE A 222 5.46 -0.08 -4.29
CA ILE A 222 4.56 0.90 -4.90
C ILE A 222 4.55 2.20 -4.11
N ASP A 223 4.53 2.12 -2.77
CA ASP A 223 4.56 3.30 -1.90
C ASP A 223 5.88 4.05 -2.05
N ILE A 224 6.98 3.31 -2.13
CA ILE A 224 8.32 3.88 -2.34
C ILE A 224 8.39 4.58 -3.68
N LEU A 225 7.93 3.94 -4.76
CA LEU A 225 7.88 4.54 -6.09
C LEU A 225 7.02 5.81 -6.14
N LYS A 226 5.82 5.76 -5.55
CA LYS A 226 4.93 6.92 -5.45
C LYS A 226 5.64 8.07 -4.72
N SER A 227 6.23 7.77 -3.56
CA SER A 227 6.90 8.76 -2.72
C SER A 227 8.09 9.41 -3.43
N SER A 228 8.90 8.63 -4.16
CA SER A 228 10.05 9.16 -4.90
C SER A 228 9.63 10.08 -6.04
N LEU A 229 8.56 9.74 -6.77
CA LEU A 229 8.05 10.61 -7.84
C LEU A 229 7.41 11.89 -7.28
N MET A 230 6.66 11.79 -6.18
CA MET A 230 6.08 12.97 -5.54
C MET A 230 7.13 13.93 -4.94
N LEU A 231 8.29 13.41 -4.53
CA LEU A 231 9.41 14.21 -4.02
C LEU A 231 10.01 15.11 -5.10
N GLU A 232 10.08 14.66 -6.35
CA GLU A 232 10.56 15.48 -7.47
C GLU A 232 9.66 16.70 -7.73
N LEU A 233 8.42 16.68 -7.23
CA LEU A 233 7.41 17.74 -7.38
C LEU A 233 7.25 18.59 -6.11
N GLN A 234 8.15 18.48 -5.12
CA GLN A 234 8.01 19.16 -3.83
C GLN A 234 7.92 20.69 -3.92
N ASP A 235 8.59 21.29 -4.92
CA ASP A 235 8.62 22.74 -5.12
C ASP A 235 7.39 23.26 -5.89
N ASN A 236 6.56 22.38 -6.47
CA ASN A 236 5.35 22.75 -7.20
C ASN A 236 4.09 22.06 -6.67
N LYS A 237 3.31 22.80 -5.88
CA LYS A 237 2.08 22.32 -5.25
C LYS A 237 0.99 21.94 -6.27
N GLU A 238 0.90 22.62 -7.40
CA GLU A 238 -0.11 22.33 -8.43
C GLU A 238 0.19 21.00 -9.14
N ASP A 239 1.45 20.78 -9.52
CA ASP A 239 1.90 19.53 -10.13
C ASP A 239 1.73 18.36 -9.17
N ARG A 240 2.08 18.55 -7.89
CA ARG A 240 1.91 17.54 -6.85
C ARG A 240 0.44 17.13 -6.66
N ASN A 241 -0.48 18.10 -6.69
CA ASN A 241 -1.92 17.82 -6.64
C ASN A 241 -2.41 17.10 -7.89
N THR A 242 -1.89 17.45 -9.06
CA THR A 242 -2.19 16.79 -10.33
C THR A 242 -1.75 15.33 -10.28
N PHE A 243 -0.49 15.07 -9.89
CA PHE A 243 0.04 13.72 -9.71
C PHE A 243 -0.83 12.90 -8.75
N LYS A 244 -1.17 13.48 -7.60
CA LYS A 244 -2.00 12.82 -6.58
C LYS A 244 -3.38 12.44 -7.12
N THR A 245 -4.00 13.32 -7.89
CA THR A 245 -5.31 13.07 -8.51
C THR A 245 -5.22 11.90 -9.48
N VAL A 246 -4.28 11.94 -10.43
CA VAL A 246 -4.10 10.86 -11.42
C VAL A 246 -3.77 9.52 -10.74
N TRP A 247 -2.92 9.53 -9.71
CA TRP A 247 -2.60 8.33 -8.93
C TRP A 247 -3.83 7.74 -8.24
N THR A 248 -4.71 8.60 -7.72
CA THR A 248 -5.95 8.19 -7.05
C THR A 248 -6.94 7.61 -8.05
N ASP A 249 -7.04 8.19 -9.24
CA ASP A 249 -7.88 7.71 -10.33
C ASP A 249 -7.44 6.32 -10.80
N ILE A 250 -6.14 6.11 -11.03
CA ILE A 250 -5.59 4.79 -11.40
C ILE A 250 -5.99 3.73 -10.37
N ASN A 251 -5.80 4.01 -9.07
CA ASN A 251 -6.15 3.06 -8.02
C ASN A 251 -7.66 2.80 -7.96
N SER A 252 -8.47 3.83 -8.15
CA SER A 252 -9.93 3.73 -8.10
C SER A 252 -10.47 2.90 -9.27
N GLU A 253 -9.97 3.14 -10.49
CA GLU A 253 -10.35 2.38 -11.68
C GLU A 253 -9.93 0.91 -11.59
N LEU A 254 -8.71 0.62 -11.11
CA LEU A 254 -8.24 -0.74 -10.90
C LEU A 254 -9.10 -1.47 -9.85
N LYS A 255 -9.35 -0.83 -8.70
CA LYS A 255 -10.15 -1.40 -7.62
C LYS A 255 -11.60 -1.64 -8.05
N PHE A 256 -12.18 -0.74 -8.84
CA PHE A 256 -13.54 -0.93 -9.39
C PHE A 256 -13.66 -2.19 -10.25
N ASN A 257 -12.56 -2.61 -10.89
CA ASN A 257 -12.50 -3.82 -11.71
C ASN A 257 -11.88 -5.02 -10.97
N ASP A 258 -11.76 -4.97 -9.64
CA ASP A 258 -11.14 -6.01 -8.80
C ASP A 258 -9.68 -6.35 -9.19
N PHE A 259 -8.93 -5.33 -9.63
CA PHE A 259 -7.50 -5.46 -9.93
C PHE A 259 -6.64 -4.70 -8.93
N ASP A 260 -5.45 -5.23 -8.66
CA ASP A 260 -4.46 -4.57 -7.80
C ASP A 260 -3.42 -3.79 -8.63
N ILE A 261 -2.94 -2.70 -8.06
CA ILE A 261 -1.93 -1.82 -8.70
C ILE A 261 -0.56 -2.48 -8.81
N GLU A 262 -0.24 -3.49 -7.99
CA GLU A 262 1.05 -4.18 -8.01
C GLU A 262 1.20 -5.03 -9.28
N SER A 263 0.18 -5.81 -9.62
CA SER A 263 0.09 -6.61 -10.84
C SER A 263 0.14 -5.72 -12.09
N MET A 264 -0.56 -4.58 -12.06
CA MET A 264 -0.55 -3.60 -13.16
C MET A 264 0.85 -3.00 -13.35
N LEU A 265 1.49 -2.50 -12.27
CA LEU A 265 2.83 -1.93 -12.35
C LEU A 265 3.91 -2.97 -12.68
N THR A 266 3.73 -4.23 -12.26
CA THR A 266 4.62 -5.32 -12.66
C THR A 266 4.52 -5.57 -14.17
N THR A 267 3.30 -5.55 -14.72
CA THR A 267 3.05 -5.68 -16.16
C THR A 267 3.65 -4.49 -16.92
N TYR A 268 3.55 -3.28 -16.36
CA TYR A 268 4.19 -2.07 -16.89
C TYR A 268 5.72 -2.15 -16.88
N LEU A 269 6.31 -2.66 -15.80
CA LEU A 269 7.75 -2.89 -15.73
C LEU A 269 8.20 -3.84 -16.84
N TYR A 270 7.49 -4.95 -17.06
CA TYR A 270 7.80 -5.89 -18.13
C TYR A 270 7.74 -5.20 -19.50
N TYR A 271 6.75 -4.33 -19.74
CA TYR A 271 6.70 -3.48 -20.93
C TYR A 271 7.95 -2.58 -21.05
N LYS A 272 8.39 -1.92 -19.97
CA LYS A 272 9.56 -1.04 -20.00
C LYS A 272 10.86 -1.78 -20.30
N ILE A 273 11.15 -2.87 -19.58
CA ILE A 273 12.46 -3.55 -19.66
C ILE A 273 12.51 -4.74 -20.63
N ALA A 274 11.35 -5.28 -21.04
CA ALA A 274 11.19 -6.45 -21.91
C ALA A 274 12.10 -7.65 -21.52
N THR A 275 12.40 -7.79 -20.23
CA THR A 275 13.29 -8.80 -19.65
C THR A 275 12.85 -9.09 -18.22
N ASN A 276 13.46 -10.08 -17.57
CA ASN A 276 13.15 -10.38 -16.18
C ASN A 276 13.73 -9.28 -15.27
N PRO A 277 12.94 -8.74 -14.32
CA PRO A 277 13.46 -7.84 -13.29
C PRO A 277 14.61 -8.51 -12.52
N LYS A 278 15.63 -7.74 -12.17
CA LYS A 278 16.79 -8.20 -11.36
C LYS A 278 16.67 -7.77 -9.90
N SER A 279 15.83 -6.79 -9.63
CA SER A 279 15.61 -6.20 -8.32
C SER A 279 14.13 -5.86 -8.12
N ARG A 280 13.81 -5.23 -6.98
CA ARG A 280 12.46 -4.83 -6.60
C ARG A 280 11.87 -3.82 -7.60
N LEU A 281 10.55 -3.84 -7.77
CA LEU A 281 9.82 -3.09 -8.80
C LEU A 281 10.13 -1.59 -8.81
N ASP A 282 10.18 -0.96 -7.64
CA ASP A 282 10.50 0.47 -7.47
C ASP A 282 11.90 0.81 -7.95
N LYS A 283 12.90 -0.03 -7.63
CA LYS A 283 14.29 0.18 -8.03
C LYS A 283 14.43 0.08 -9.54
N GLU A 284 13.84 -0.95 -10.15
CA GLU A 284 13.87 -1.12 -11.60
C GLU A 284 13.18 0.03 -12.33
N LEU A 285 11.97 0.42 -11.91
CA LEU A 285 11.24 1.53 -12.54
C LEU A 285 11.98 2.86 -12.34
N SER A 286 12.55 3.11 -11.17
CA SER A 286 13.37 4.31 -10.93
C SER A 286 14.60 4.37 -11.85
N ILE A 287 15.25 3.24 -12.11
CA ILE A 287 16.38 3.16 -13.06
C ILE A 287 15.90 3.45 -14.48
N VAL A 288 14.74 2.89 -14.88
CA VAL A 288 14.13 3.14 -16.19
C VAL A 288 13.83 4.63 -16.37
N PHE A 289 13.13 5.25 -15.43
CA PHE A 289 12.71 6.65 -15.52
C PHE A 289 13.91 7.60 -15.58
N LYS A 290 14.94 7.36 -14.76
CA LYS A 290 16.20 8.12 -14.82
C LYS A 290 16.91 7.99 -16.17
N LYS A 291 16.87 6.81 -16.79
CA LYS A 291 17.47 6.58 -18.11
C LYS A 291 16.66 7.25 -19.23
N GLU A 292 15.34 7.24 -19.12
CA GLU A 292 14.42 7.85 -20.09
C GLU A 292 14.34 9.38 -19.93
N LYS A 293 14.86 9.93 -18.82
CA LYS A 293 14.84 11.37 -18.49
C LYS A 293 13.43 11.97 -18.45
N GLN A 294 12.46 11.15 -18.08
CA GLN A 294 11.07 11.59 -17.91
C GLN A 294 10.92 12.32 -16.58
N ASP A 295 10.08 13.36 -16.55
CA ASP A 295 9.64 13.96 -15.30
C ASP A 295 8.48 13.17 -14.66
N SER A 296 8.19 13.48 -13.41
CA SER A 296 7.16 12.77 -12.64
C SER A 296 5.73 12.90 -13.19
N LEU A 297 5.40 13.99 -13.91
CA LEU A 297 4.08 14.16 -14.55
C LEU A 297 3.98 13.37 -15.86
N GLU A 298 5.06 13.31 -16.65
CA GLU A 298 5.15 12.45 -17.82
C GLU A 298 5.01 10.97 -17.42
N ILE A 299 5.71 10.56 -16.36
CA ILE A 299 5.69 9.19 -15.84
C ILE A 299 4.28 8.80 -15.41
N ILE A 300 3.60 9.61 -14.60
CA ILE A 300 2.27 9.26 -14.10
C ILE A 300 1.22 9.25 -15.21
N ASN A 301 1.35 10.12 -16.21
CA ASN A 301 0.49 10.11 -17.39
C ASN A 301 0.71 8.84 -18.23
N GLU A 302 1.95 8.38 -18.43
CA GLU A 302 2.22 7.12 -19.13
C GLU A 302 1.66 5.92 -18.36
N ILE A 303 1.86 5.87 -17.04
CA ILE A 303 1.29 4.83 -16.17
C ILE A 303 -0.25 4.84 -16.25
N SER A 304 -0.89 6.01 -16.25
CA SER A 304 -2.35 6.14 -16.40
C SER A 304 -2.85 5.58 -17.75
N ASN A 305 -2.16 5.91 -18.84
CA ASN A 305 -2.53 5.39 -20.16
C ASN A 305 -2.30 3.88 -20.26
N PHE A 306 -1.24 3.37 -19.62
CA PHE A 306 -0.98 1.94 -19.56
C PHE A 306 -1.98 1.19 -18.68
N SER A 307 -2.40 1.76 -17.55
CA SER A 307 -3.41 1.14 -16.68
C SER A 307 -4.75 1.00 -17.39
N LYS A 308 -5.14 1.97 -18.23
CA LYS A 308 -6.32 1.86 -19.10
C LYS A 308 -6.21 0.71 -20.09
N ALA A 309 -5.05 0.54 -20.74
CA ALA A 309 -4.81 -0.59 -21.64
C ALA A 309 -4.86 -1.94 -20.90
N TYR A 310 -4.32 -1.99 -19.68
CA TYR A 310 -4.35 -3.16 -18.81
C TYR A 310 -5.79 -3.55 -18.43
N ILE A 311 -6.58 -2.58 -17.96
CA ILE A 311 -8.00 -2.77 -17.62
C ILE A 311 -8.78 -3.21 -18.86
N GLN A 312 -8.56 -2.56 -20.01
CA GLN A 312 -9.20 -2.93 -21.27
C GLN A 312 -8.93 -4.39 -21.63
N LEU A 313 -7.69 -4.88 -21.51
CA LEU A 313 -7.36 -6.27 -21.79
C LEU A 313 -8.11 -7.24 -20.88
N LEU A 314 -8.07 -6.98 -19.56
CA LEU A 314 -8.60 -7.90 -18.57
C LEU A 314 -10.12 -7.87 -18.44
N THR A 315 -10.78 -6.83 -18.95
CA THR A 315 -12.24 -6.74 -19.04
C THR A 315 -12.77 -7.13 -20.42
N MET A 316 -11.90 -7.32 -21.41
CA MET A 316 -12.28 -7.67 -22.78
C MET A 316 -13.06 -8.99 -22.85
N ASN A 317 -14.22 -8.95 -23.51
CA ASN A 317 -14.99 -10.14 -23.86
C ASN A 317 -14.47 -10.74 -25.17
N ASP A 318 -13.39 -11.51 -25.08
CA ASP A 318 -12.72 -12.13 -26.22
C ASP A 318 -12.37 -13.59 -25.95
N LYS A 319 -12.68 -14.46 -26.92
CA LYS A 319 -12.51 -15.92 -26.80
C LYS A 319 -11.06 -16.34 -26.53
N HIS A 320 -10.07 -15.68 -27.15
CA HIS A 320 -8.67 -16.00 -26.97
C HIS A 320 -8.18 -15.53 -25.61
N ILE A 321 -8.61 -14.34 -25.17
CA ILE A 321 -8.31 -13.83 -23.83
C ILE A 321 -8.86 -14.78 -22.77
N PHE A 322 -10.10 -15.28 -22.92
CA PHE A 322 -10.64 -16.27 -21.99
C PHE A 322 -9.79 -17.54 -21.94
N CYS A 323 -9.34 -18.07 -23.10
CA CYS A 323 -8.43 -19.21 -23.12
C CYS A 323 -7.14 -18.91 -22.35
N LEU A 324 -6.53 -17.73 -22.53
CA LEU A 324 -5.28 -17.36 -21.87
C LEU A 324 -5.43 -17.20 -20.34
N ARG A 325 -6.60 -16.80 -19.83
CA ARG A 325 -6.88 -16.63 -18.39
C ARG A 325 -6.74 -17.92 -17.57
N TYR A 326 -6.91 -19.09 -18.20
CA TYR A 326 -6.76 -20.40 -17.54
C TYR A 326 -5.30 -20.84 -17.38
N LEU A 327 -4.37 -20.19 -18.07
CA LEU A 327 -2.95 -20.52 -17.96
C LEU A 327 -2.38 -20.00 -16.63
N LYS A 328 -1.56 -20.83 -15.97
CA LYS A 328 -0.93 -20.51 -14.67
C LYS A 328 -0.04 -19.26 -14.72
N HIS A 329 0.73 -19.08 -15.79
CA HIS A 329 1.73 -18.02 -15.90
C HIS A 329 1.21 -16.79 -16.65
N LYS A 330 0.25 -16.10 -16.02
CA LYS A 330 -0.50 -15.00 -16.64
C LYS A 330 0.35 -13.80 -17.04
N ILE A 331 1.42 -13.51 -16.29
CA ILE A 331 2.23 -12.31 -16.47
C ILE A 331 2.77 -12.12 -17.89
N TYR A 332 3.15 -13.20 -18.58
CA TYR A 332 3.78 -13.11 -19.89
C TYR A 332 2.82 -12.68 -20.98
N TRP A 333 1.71 -13.43 -21.17
CA TRP A 333 0.72 -13.06 -22.17
C TRP A 333 0.04 -11.74 -21.83
N ASN A 334 -0.14 -11.45 -20.53
CA ASN A 334 -0.72 -10.20 -20.07
C ASN A 334 0.18 -9.01 -20.43
N SER A 335 1.50 -9.11 -20.22
CA SER A 335 2.46 -8.08 -20.61
C SER A 335 2.51 -7.87 -22.12
N ILE A 336 2.49 -8.96 -22.90
CA ILE A 336 2.52 -8.89 -24.38
C ILE A 336 1.25 -8.19 -24.90
N LEU A 337 0.07 -8.63 -24.46
CA LEU A 337 -1.19 -8.10 -24.98
C LEU A 337 -1.54 -6.73 -24.43
N THR A 338 -1.18 -6.42 -23.18
CA THR A 338 -1.34 -5.07 -22.64
C THR A 338 -0.46 -4.11 -23.41
N THR A 339 0.80 -4.49 -23.70
CA THR A 339 1.68 -3.71 -24.57
C THR A 339 1.09 -3.52 -25.96
N ALA A 340 0.53 -4.58 -26.56
CA ALA A 340 -0.09 -4.50 -27.88
C ALA A 340 -1.26 -3.50 -27.92
N ILE A 341 -2.12 -3.50 -26.89
CA ILE A 341 -3.20 -2.50 -26.77
C ILE A 341 -2.62 -1.10 -26.57
N PHE A 342 -1.67 -0.95 -25.65
CA PHE A 342 -1.07 0.34 -25.28
C PHE A 342 -0.43 1.05 -26.48
N ILE A 343 0.34 0.33 -27.29
CA ILE A 343 0.99 0.90 -28.49
C ILE A 343 0.10 0.88 -29.74
N LYS A 344 -1.14 0.40 -29.63
CA LYS A 344 -2.09 0.22 -30.76
C LYS A 344 -1.51 -0.66 -31.88
N TYR A 345 -0.99 -1.83 -31.50
CA TYR A 345 -0.42 -2.80 -32.43
C TYR A 345 -1.45 -3.26 -33.47
N LYS A 346 -1.09 -3.19 -34.76
CA LYS A 346 -2.03 -3.35 -35.88
C LYS A 346 -2.65 -4.75 -35.96
N ASP A 347 -1.87 -5.79 -35.69
CA ASP A 347 -2.26 -7.20 -35.88
C ASP A 347 -2.67 -7.89 -34.57
N ILE A 348 -3.31 -7.15 -33.65
CA ILE A 348 -3.64 -7.67 -32.32
C ILE A 348 -4.55 -8.90 -32.36
N GLU A 349 -5.49 -8.97 -33.30
CA GLU A 349 -6.38 -10.13 -33.45
C GLU A 349 -5.59 -11.40 -33.77
N LYS A 350 -4.63 -11.31 -34.69
CA LYS A 350 -3.79 -12.45 -35.05
C LYS A 350 -2.79 -12.79 -33.94
N LEU A 351 -2.28 -11.78 -33.24
CA LEU A 351 -1.41 -11.98 -32.09
C LEU A 351 -2.11 -12.78 -30.97
N LYS A 352 -3.36 -12.45 -30.64
CA LYS A 352 -4.17 -13.20 -29.67
C LYS A 352 -4.28 -14.69 -30.03
N GLU A 353 -4.63 -14.99 -31.28
CA GLU A 353 -4.73 -16.36 -31.80
C GLU A 353 -3.39 -17.11 -31.68
N LEU A 354 -2.30 -16.49 -32.11
CA LEU A 354 -0.96 -17.08 -32.06
C LEU A 354 -0.49 -17.35 -30.61
N LEU A 355 -0.77 -16.43 -29.68
CA LEU A 355 -0.42 -16.63 -28.27
C LEU A 355 -1.17 -17.80 -27.65
N VAL A 356 -2.47 -17.96 -27.95
CA VAL A 356 -3.23 -19.15 -27.52
C VAL A 356 -2.55 -20.40 -28.04
N GLY A 357 -2.29 -20.48 -29.35
CA GLY A 357 -1.63 -21.63 -29.95
C GLY A 357 -0.25 -21.93 -29.34
N TYR A 358 0.58 -20.91 -29.14
CA TYR A 358 1.93 -21.07 -28.59
C TYR A 358 1.92 -21.54 -27.14
N TYR A 359 1.14 -20.89 -26.26
CA TYR A 359 1.14 -21.21 -24.85
C TYR A 359 0.44 -22.53 -24.55
N TYR A 360 -0.66 -22.87 -25.23
CA TYR A 360 -1.33 -24.15 -25.02
C TYR A 360 -0.48 -25.33 -25.50
N GLN A 361 0.22 -25.21 -26.64
CA GLN A 361 1.14 -26.26 -27.07
C GLN A 361 2.22 -26.52 -26.02
N ASN A 362 2.80 -25.47 -25.45
CA ASN A 362 3.77 -25.59 -24.37
C ASN A 362 3.16 -26.19 -23.10
N TRP A 363 1.98 -25.73 -22.67
CA TRP A 363 1.30 -26.25 -21.48
C TRP A 363 0.98 -27.74 -21.61
N ILE A 364 0.38 -28.14 -22.72
CA ILE A 364 0.08 -29.54 -23.05
C ILE A 364 1.38 -30.37 -23.10
N SER A 365 2.45 -29.82 -23.65
CA SER A 365 3.74 -30.54 -23.68
C SER A 365 4.46 -30.61 -22.32
N GLY A 366 3.82 -30.21 -21.22
CA GLY A 366 4.42 -30.19 -19.88
C GLY A 366 5.57 -29.19 -19.75
N ALA A 367 5.61 -28.15 -20.58
CA ALA A 367 6.68 -27.16 -20.55
C ALA A 367 6.65 -26.34 -19.26
N THR A 368 7.82 -26.16 -18.65
CA THR A 368 7.99 -25.27 -17.50
C THR A 368 8.10 -23.81 -17.94
N VAL A 369 7.94 -22.88 -16.99
CA VAL A 369 8.15 -21.44 -17.22
C VAL A 369 9.47 -21.14 -17.90
N ALA A 370 10.54 -21.84 -17.51
CA ALA A 370 11.88 -21.62 -18.04
C ALA A 370 11.94 -21.78 -19.56
N ARG A 371 11.12 -22.67 -20.14
CA ARG A 371 11.06 -22.96 -21.58
C ARG A 371 10.36 -21.85 -22.38
N ILE A 372 9.36 -21.19 -21.79
CA ILE A 372 8.56 -20.15 -22.47
C ILE A 372 9.00 -18.72 -22.13
N LYS A 373 9.75 -18.53 -21.04
CA LYS A 373 10.12 -17.21 -20.49
C LYS A 373 10.88 -16.35 -21.49
N GLN A 374 11.99 -16.85 -22.04
CA GLN A 374 12.82 -16.05 -22.96
C GLN A 374 12.07 -15.70 -24.24
N THR A 375 11.33 -16.64 -24.82
CA THR A 375 10.53 -16.40 -26.02
C THR A 375 9.40 -15.41 -25.75
N SER A 376 8.76 -15.46 -24.57
CA SER A 376 7.78 -14.46 -24.18
C SER A 376 8.35 -13.05 -24.13
N PHE A 377 9.58 -12.87 -23.63
CA PHE A 377 10.28 -11.58 -23.65
C PHE A 377 10.66 -11.14 -25.07
N ASN A 378 11.09 -12.07 -25.93
CA ASN A 378 11.36 -11.77 -27.34
C ASN A 378 10.11 -11.30 -28.06
N ILE A 379 8.96 -11.97 -27.85
CA ILE A 379 7.67 -11.58 -28.41
C ILE A 379 7.28 -10.19 -27.89
N LEU A 380 7.38 -9.95 -26.58
CA LEU A 380 7.09 -8.65 -25.98
C LEU A 380 7.94 -7.53 -26.62
N LYS A 381 9.25 -7.78 -26.78
CA LYS A 381 10.17 -6.85 -27.45
C LYS A 381 9.78 -6.62 -28.91
N ALA A 382 9.38 -7.66 -29.63
CA ALA A 382 8.95 -7.56 -31.02
C ALA A 382 7.67 -6.74 -31.17
N VAL A 383 6.68 -6.97 -30.30
CA VAL A 383 5.46 -6.16 -30.22
C VAL A 383 5.82 -4.70 -29.93
N LYS A 384 6.64 -4.44 -28.91
CA LYS A 384 7.07 -3.07 -28.54
C LYS A 384 7.77 -2.33 -29.69
N LEU A 385 8.53 -3.04 -30.52
CA LEU A 385 9.18 -2.49 -31.72
C LEU A 385 8.26 -2.44 -32.95
N ASN A 386 6.96 -2.75 -32.78
CA ASN A 386 5.95 -2.79 -33.82
C ASN A 386 6.33 -3.67 -35.03
N LYS A 387 7.01 -4.79 -34.75
CA LYS A 387 7.40 -5.78 -35.77
C LYS A 387 6.20 -6.46 -36.41
N SER A 388 6.38 -7.00 -37.61
CA SER A 388 5.30 -7.73 -38.29
C SER A 388 4.87 -8.99 -37.55
N ILE A 389 3.63 -9.42 -37.75
CA ILE A 389 3.11 -10.65 -37.13
C ILE A 389 3.88 -11.90 -37.57
N GLU A 390 4.43 -11.92 -38.79
CA GLU A 390 5.23 -13.03 -39.28
C GLU A 390 6.60 -13.12 -38.57
N GLU A 391 7.23 -12.00 -38.20
CA GLU A 391 8.44 -12.01 -37.37
C GLU A 391 8.16 -12.58 -35.97
N ILE A 392 7.04 -12.20 -35.36
CA ILE A 392 6.62 -12.73 -34.04
C ILE A 392 6.38 -14.24 -34.11
N LYS A 393 5.73 -14.69 -35.19
CA LYS A 393 5.47 -16.11 -35.44
C LYS A 393 6.77 -16.91 -35.63
N ILE A 394 7.80 -16.32 -36.24
CA ILE A 394 9.13 -16.95 -36.35
C ILE A 394 9.73 -17.18 -34.95
N GLU A 395 9.68 -16.19 -34.05
CA GLU A 395 10.16 -16.34 -32.67
C GLU A 395 9.45 -17.49 -31.92
N MET A 396 8.13 -17.60 -32.10
CA MET A 396 7.35 -18.71 -31.52
C MET A 396 7.79 -20.06 -32.11
N LYS A 397 7.91 -20.16 -33.44
CA LYS A 397 8.32 -21.40 -34.12
C LYS A 397 9.70 -21.87 -33.71
N LEU A 398 10.69 -20.96 -33.66
CA LEU A 398 12.05 -21.29 -33.22
C LEU A 398 12.06 -21.94 -31.83
N ASN A 399 11.23 -21.47 -30.91
CA ASN A 399 11.08 -22.09 -29.59
C ASN A 399 10.38 -23.44 -29.65
N LEU A 400 9.28 -23.55 -30.39
CA LEU A 400 8.55 -24.81 -30.54
C LEU A 400 9.44 -25.91 -31.16
N ASP A 401 10.20 -25.57 -32.20
CA ASP A 401 11.10 -26.49 -32.90
C ASP A 401 12.28 -26.91 -32.01
N LYS A 402 12.91 -25.95 -31.32
CA LYS A 402 14.05 -26.20 -30.41
C LYS A 402 13.76 -27.30 -29.40
N TYR A 403 12.51 -27.40 -28.94
CA TYR A 403 12.12 -28.37 -27.94
C TYR A 403 11.14 -29.43 -28.45
N SER A 404 10.94 -29.52 -29.77
CA SER A 404 9.97 -30.43 -30.40
C SER A 404 8.55 -30.33 -29.80
N THR A 405 8.15 -29.15 -29.33
CA THR A 405 6.90 -28.91 -28.60
C THR A 405 5.68 -29.36 -29.40
N THR A 406 5.61 -29.01 -30.68
CA THR A 406 4.47 -29.36 -31.54
C THR A 406 4.26 -30.86 -31.64
N LYS A 407 5.37 -31.62 -31.73
CA LYS A 407 5.31 -33.09 -31.78
C LYS A 407 4.81 -33.64 -30.45
N THR A 408 5.42 -33.23 -29.33
CA THR A 408 4.99 -33.66 -27.99
C THR A 408 3.53 -33.31 -27.74
N CYS A 409 3.09 -32.10 -28.07
CA CYS A 409 1.70 -31.68 -27.96
C CYS A 409 0.75 -32.64 -28.72
N ASN A 410 1.10 -33.03 -29.95
CA ASN A 410 0.29 -33.96 -30.73
C ASN A 410 0.27 -35.36 -30.10
N ASP A 411 1.43 -35.86 -29.67
CA ASP A 411 1.55 -37.18 -29.01
C ASP A 411 0.71 -37.22 -27.73
N GLU A 412 0.69 -36.12 -26.97
CA GLU A 412 -0.05 -36.00 -25.71
C GLU A 412 -1.57 -35.85 -25.92
N ILE A 413 -2.04 -35.26 -27.03
CA ILE A 413 -3.48 -35.13 -27.36
C ILE A 413 -4.03 -36.39 -28.06
N THR A 414 -3.19 -37.13 -28.78
CA THR A 414 -3.61 -38.33 -29.54
C THR A 414 -3.32 -39.64 -28.81
N GLY A 415 -2.51 -39.61 -27.75
CA GLY A 415 -2.15 -40.79 -26.97
C GLY A 415 -3.34 -41.43 -26.25
N SER A 416 -3.28 -42.75 -26.03
CA SER A 416 -4.31 -43.49 -25.28
C SER A 416 -4.45 -43.05 -23.81
N TRP A 417 -3.51 -42.24 -23.30
CA TRP A 417 -3.41 -41.77 -21.91
C TRP A 417 -3.80 -40.30 -21.72
N VAL A 418 -4.43 -39.63 -22.70
CA VAL A 418 -4.87 -38.22 -22.61
C VAL A 418 -5.61 -37.91 -21.30
N TYR A 419 -6.52 -38.82 -20.90
CA TYR A 419 -7.32 -38.69 -19.68
C TYR A 419 -6.65 -39.26 -18.42
N GLY A 420 -5.46 -39.87 -18.54
CA GLY A 420 -4.73 -40.54 -17.46
C GLY A 420 -3.58 -39.72 -16.86
N ARG A 421 -3.22 -38.58 -17.46
CA ARG A 421 -2.18 -37.68 -16.93
C ARG A 421 -2.77 -36.55 -16.08
N LYS A 422 -2.03 -36.15 -15.05
CA LYS A 422 -2.27 -34.89 -14.33
C LYS A 422 -1.51 -33.79 -15.05
N TRP A 423 -2.24 -32.89 -15.71
CA TRP A 423 -1.73 -31.75 -16.48
C TRP A 423 -1.60 -30.50 -15.62
#